data_AF-A0A0F8ZJM9-F1
#
_entry.id   AF-A0A0F8ZJM9-F1
#
_cell.length_a   1.000
_cell.length_b   1.000
_cell.length_c   1.000
_cell.angle_alpha   90.00
_cell.angle_beta   90.00
_cell.angle_gamma   90.00
#
_symmetry.space_group_name_H-M   'P 1'
#
loop_
_entity.id
_entity.type
_entity.pdbx_description
1 polymer ?
#
loop_
_entity_poly.entity_id
_entity_poly.type
_entity_poly.pdbx_seq_one_letter_code
_entity_poly.pdbx_strand_id
1 'polypeptide(L)'
;MLIVNPNHKNPSPSSAIEAPIWCAYLARKYHGTILDAEAEGLTVDETLERIGREPSILVAMGANPSASSTPKMGVINKLTKNLHFYHIAGLHPTVGRRRRRLPGAEQLCGLTPKWDSIDFSKYKAHNWQCLDGSDRWNYGVMYTSFGCPFNCSYC
;
A
#
# COMPACT_ATOMS: atom_id res chain seq x y z
N MET A 1 -2.73 14.73 -5.20
CA MET A 1 -1.72 13.94 -4.47
C MET A 1 -2.00 12.48 -4.74
N LEU A 2 -1.02 11.75 -5.27
CA LEU A 2 -1.18 10.38 -5.71
C LEU A 2 -0.82 9.41 -4.58
N ILE A 3 -1.75 8.53 -4.20
CA ILE A 3 -1.49 7.48 -3.20
C ILE A 3 -1.08 6.22 -3.95
N VAL A 4 0.15 5.76 -3.74
CA VAL A 4 0.72 4.65 -4.48
C VAL A 4 0.85 3.44 -3.57
N ASN A 5 0.19 2.33 -3.92
CA ASN A 5 0.50 1.00 -3.39
C ASN A 5 1.56 0.37 -4.32
N PRO A 6 2.85 0.32 -3.92
CA PRO A 6 3.91 -0.19 -4.79
C PRO A 6 3.78 -1.69 -4.99
N ASN A 7 4.17 -2.20 -6.16
CA ASN A 7 4.23 -3.64 -6.38
C ASN A 7 5.27 -4.30 -5.45
N HIS A 8 5.11 -5.60 -5.20
CA HIS A 8 6.12 -6.39 -4.50
C HIS A 8 7.15 -7.00 -5.47
N LYS A 9 8.29 -7.43 -4.94
CA LYS A 9 9.34 -8.05 -5.74
C LYS A 9 8.96 -9.50 -6.09
N ASN A 10 8.77 -9.78 -7.38
CA ASN A 10 8.54 -11.13 -7.94
C ASN A 10 7.44 -11.94 -7.23
N PRO A 11 6.16 -11.61 -7.46
CA PRO A 11 5.06 -12.44 -7.01
C PRO A 11 5.16 -13.88 -7.47
N SER A 12 4.99 -14.81 -6.54
CA SER A 12 4.41 -16.09 -6.92
C SER A 12 3.00 -15.83 -7.48
N PRO A 13 2.57 -16.52 -8.54
CA PRO A 13 1.19 -16.45 -9.01
C PRO A 13 0.16 -16.77 -7.90
N SER A 14 0.59 -17.51 -6.87
CA SER A 14 -0.23 -17.87 -5.72
C SER A 14 -0.27 -16.79 -4.62
N SER A 15 0.57 -15.75 -4.69
CA SER A 15 0.59 -14.65 -3.71
C SER A 15 -0.76 -13.93 -3.65
N ALA A 16 -1.15 -13.50 -2.45
CA ALA A 16 -2.28 -12.59 -2.28
C ALA A 16 -2.00 -11.24 -2.94
N ILE A 17 -3.07 -10.55 -3.30
CA ILE A 17 -3.08 -9.17 -3.78
C ILE A 17 -4.03 -8.43 -2.85
N GLU A 18 -3.50 -7.52 -2.05
CA GLU A 18 -4.24 -6.95 -0.93
C GLU A 18 -4.80 -5.57 -1.25
N ALA A 19 -6.07 -5.36 -0.92
CA ALA A 19 -6.74 -4.10 -1.21
C ALA A 19 -6.10 -2.93 -0.45
N PRO A 20 -5.97 -1.76 -1.09
CA PRO A 20 -5.37 -0.59 -0.49
C PRO A 20 -6.42 0.16 0.35
N ILE A 21 -7.09 -0.52 1.29
CA ILE A 21 -8.19 0.02 2.10
C ILE A 21 -7.76 1.30 2.80
N TRP A 22 -6.57 1.29 3.42
CA TRP A 22 -6.01 2.48 4.04
C TRP A 22 -5.67 3.58 3.03
N CYS A 23 -5.28 3.23 1.80
CA CYS A 23 -5.10 4.21 0.74
C CYS A 23 -6.43 4.88 0.34
N ALA A 24 -7.57 4.19 0.39
CA ALA A 24 -8.88 4.83 0.17
C ALA A 24 -9.23 5.86 1.26
N TYR A 25 -8.88 5.60 2.52
CA TYR A 25 -8.99 6.60 3.58
C TYR A 25 -8.06 7.80 3.33
N LEU A 26 -6.80 7.56 2.94
CA LEU A 26 -5.85 8.63 2.63
C LEU A 26 -6.26 9.44 1.39
N ALA A 27 -6.74 8.77 0.34
CA ALA A 27 -7.27 9.40 -0.86
C ALA A 27 -8.47 10.27 -0.53
N ARG A 28 -9.37 9.82 0.36
CA ARG A 28 -10.46 10.68 0.87
C ARG A 28 -9.91 11.88 1.64
N LYS A 29 -9.05 11.66 2.63
CA LYS A 29 -8.52 12.72 3.53
C LYS A 29 -7.77 13.81 2.76
N TYR A 30 -7.05 13.41 1.71
CA TYR A 30 -6.18 14.30 0.94
C TYR A 30 -6.72 14.66 -0.44
N HIS A 31 -7.98 14.33 -0.74
CA HIS A 31 -8.59 14.52 -2.06
C HIS A 31 -7.69 13.97 -3.19
N GLY A 32 -7.11 12.79 -2.96
CA GLY A 32 -6.17 12.13 -3.85
C GLY A 32 -6.81 11.08 -4.76
N THR A 33 -5.96 10.52 -5.61
CA THR A 33 -6.21 9.34 -6.46
C THR A 33 -5.32 8.19 -6.01
N ILE A 34 -5.69 6.96 -6.36
CA ILE A 34 -4.95 5.74 -6.01
C ILE A 34 -4.33 5.17 -7.28
N LEU A 35 -3.04 4.83 -7.20
CA LEU A 35 -2.34 3.98 -8.16
C LEU A 35 -1.95 2.70 -7.44
N ASP A 36 -2.53 1.57 -7.82
CA ASP A 36 -2.21 0.28 -7.22
C ASP A 36 -1.34 -0.54 -8.17
N ALA A 37 -0.04 -0.35 -8.07
CA ALA A 37 0.95 -1.05 -8.90
C ALA A 37 1.01 -2.55 -8.59
N GLU A 38 0.57 -3.00 -7.42
CA GLU A 38 0.49 -4.42 -7.07
C GLU A 38 -0.69 -5.08 -7.77
N ALA A 39 -1.87 -4.47 -7.68
CA ALA A 39 -3.08 -4.98 -8.34
C ALA A 39 -3.00 -4.92 -9.87
N GLU A 40 -2.30 -3.93 -10.41
CA GLU A 40 -2.08 -3.76 -11.86
C GLU A 40 -0.84 -4.51 -12.38
N GLY A 41 -0.03 -5.10 -11.50
CA GLY A 41 1.16 -5.86 -11.89
C GLY A 41 2.28 -5.00 -12.50
N LEU A 42 2.31 -3.71 -12.20
CA LEU A 42 3.25 -2.75 -12.81
C LEU A 42 4.68 -2.98 -12.32
N THR A 43 5.63 -2.81 -13.24
CA THR A 43 7.06 -2.73 -12.95
C THR A 43 7.40 -1.39 -12.29
N VAL A 44 8.65 -1.27 -11.80
CA VAL A 44 9.15 0.00 -11.24
C VAL A 44 9.09 1.12 -12.28
N ASP A 45 9.47 0.83 -13.52
CA ASP A 45 9.57 1.85 -14.57
C ASP A 45 8.19 2.30 -15.04
N GLU A 46 7.24 1.38 -15.23
CA GLU A 46 5.84 1.71 -15.52
C GLU A 46 5.19 2.49 -14.38
N THR A 47 5.51 2.13 -13.13
CA THR A 47 5.04 2.88 -11.95
C THR A 47 5.59 4.30 -11.94
N LEU A 48 6.87 4.50 -12.28
CA LEU A 48 7.48 5.83 -12.37
C LEU A 48 6.86 6.66 -13.48
N GLU A 49 6.63 6.05 -14.64
CA GLU A 49 5.93 6.70 -15.76
C GLU A 49 4.54 7.16 -15.35
N ARG A 50 3.78 6.30 -14.64
CA ARG A 50 2.44 6.64 -14.17
C ARG A 50 2.40 7.69 -13.07
N ILE A 51 3.40 7.73 -12.19
CA ILE A 51 3.52 8.80 -11.20
C ILE A 51 3.90 10.13 -11.88
N GLY A 52 4.77 10.09 -12.88
CA GLY A 52 5.27 11.28 -13.57
C GLY A 52 5.90 12.27 -12.60
N ARG A 53 5.31 13.47 -12.50
CA ARG A 53 5.75 14.55 -11.59
C ARG A 53 4.78 14.80 -10.43
N GLU A 54 3.75 13.98 -10.28
CA GLU A 54 2.76 14.19 -9.22
C GLU A 54 3.36 13.94 -7.83
N PRO A 55 3.10 14.81 -6.84
CA PRO A 55 3.46 14.54 -5.46
C PRO A 55 2.76 13.27 -4.97
N SER A 56 3.56 12.30 -4.52
CA SER A 56 3.07 10.96 -4.20
C SER A 56 3.32 10.53 -2.75
N ILE A 57 2.41 9.73 -2.20
CA ILE A 57 2.59 9.01 -0.95
C ILE A 57 2.77 7.53 -1.29
N LEU A 58 3.96 7.00 -1.07
CA LEU A 58 4.28 5.59 -1.25
C LEU A 58 3.89 4.83 0.02
N VAL A 59 2.94 3.90 -0.09
CA VAL A 59 2.39 3.15 1.05
C VAL A 59 3.09 1.78 1.17
N ALA A 60 4.01 1.68 2.13
CA ALA A 60 4.75 0.48 2.47
C ALA A 60 3.91 -0.47 3.35
N MET A 61 2.95 -1.16 2.74
CA MET A 61 2.06 -2.11 3.42
C MET A 61 1.67 -3.24 2.45
N GLY A 62 1.69 -4.50 2.88
CA GLY A 62 1.40 -5.61 1.97
C GLY A 62 1.38 -6.99 2.63
N ALA A 63 1.40 -8.01 1.74
CA ALA A 63 0.95 -9.39 1.91
C ALA A 63 1.33 -10.15 3.18
N ASN A 64 2.29 -9.69 3.97
CA ASN A 64 2.74 -10.41 5.15
C ASN A 64 2.43 -9.61 6.42
N PRO A 65 1.37 -9.99 7.17
CA PRO A 65 1.01 -9.35 8.44
C PRO A 65 2.16 -9.33 9.46
N SER A 66 3.02 -10.36 9.42
CA SER A 66 4.17 -10.52 10.32
C SER A 66 5.47 -9.89 9.81
N ALA A 67 5.58 -9.62 8.50
CA ALA A 67 6.85 -9.18 7.89
C ALA A 67 6.92 -7.66 7.66
N SER A 68 6.20 -6.86 8.44
CA SER A 68 6.48 -5.44 8.70
C SER A 68 7.10 -4.67 7.51
N SER A 69 6.29 -4.27 6.52
CA SER A 69 6.71 -3.44 5.35
C SER A 69 7.83 -4.00 4.44
N THR A 70 8.56 -5.03 4.85
CA THR A 70 9.79 -5.55 4.23
C THR A 70 9.65 -5.96 2.76
N PRO A 71 8.53 -6.58 2.30
CA PRO A 71 8.41 -7.01 0.90
C PRO A 71 8.41 -5.86 -0.11
N LYS A 72 7.89 -4.68 0.28
CA LYS A 72 7.73 -3.52 -0.61
C LYS A 72 8.90 -2.53 -0.53
N MET A 73 9.76 -2.65 0.49
CA MET A 73 10.84 -1.68 0.69
C MET A 73 11.88 -1.68 -0.44
N GLY A 74 12.18 -2.83 -1.02
CA GLY A 74 13.08 -2.91 -2.17
C GLY A 74 12.56 -2.14 -3.39
N VAL A 75 11.25 -2.17 -3.63
CA VAL A 75 10.59 -1.44 -4.73
C VAL A 75 10.52 0.06 -4.40
N ILE A 76 10.12 0.42 -3.19
CA ILE A 76 10.11 1.82 -2.72
C ILE A 76 11.50 2.46 -2.85
N ASN A 77 12.57 1.75 -2.46
CA ASN A 77 13.94 2.26 -2.60
C ASN A 77 14.34 2.49 -4.06
N LYS A 78 13.80 1.74 -5.01
CA LYS A 78 14.03 1.98 -6.45
C LYS A 78 13.22 3.18 -6.95
N LEU A 79 11.95 3.30 -6.55
CA LEU A 79 11.09 4.43 -6.92
C LEU A 79 11.67 5.76 -6.41
N THR A 80 12.07 5.79 -5.15
CA THR A 80 12.55 7.02 -4.47
C THR A 80 13.86 7.57 -5.01
N LYS A 81 14.64 6.79 -5.79
CA LYS A 81 15.83 7.28 -6.51
C LYS A 81 15.48 8.23 -7.65
N ASN A 82 14.29 8.09 -8.24
CA ASN A 82 13.85 8.82 -9.43
C ASN A 82 12.71 9.80 -9.16
N LEU A 83 12.11 9.77 -7.96
CA LEU A 83 11.02 10.67 -7.59
C LEU A 83 11.51 11.96 -6.93
N HIS A 84 10.99 13.10 -7.40
CA HIS A 84 11.32 14.41 -6.84
C HIS A 84 10.51 14.77 -5.59
N PHE A 85 9.19 14.50 -5.61
CA PHE A 85 8.26 14.83 -4.53
C PHE A 85 7.54 13.58 -4.05
N TYR A 86 8.01 13.05 -2.92
CA TYR A 86 7.40 11.86 -2.32
C TYR A 86 7.44 11.92 -0.81
N HIS A 87 6.48 11.22 -0.21
CA HIS A 87 6.52 10.79 1.17
C HIS A 87 6.37 9.27 1.25
N ILE A 88 6.92 8.68 2.30
CA ILE A 88 6.72 7.27 2.62
C ILE A 88 5.81 7.18 3.83
N ALA A 89 4.87 6.24 3.76
CA ALA A 89 3.85 5.90 4.75
C ALA A 89 3.76 4.38 4.89
N GLY A 90 3.17 3.83 5.96
CA GLY A 90 3.01 2.38 6.12
C GLY A 90 3.16 1.88 7.55
N LEU A 91 3.30 0.56 7.70
CA LEU A 91 3.37 -0.12 9.02
C LEU A 91 4.70 0.10 9.74
N HIS A 92 5.78 0.23 8.98
CA HIS A 92 7.13 0.40 9.52
C HIS A 92 7.85 1.52 8.79
N PRO A 93 7.85 2.73 9.32
CA PRO A 93 8.43 3.86 8.61
C PRO A 93 9.96 3.91 8.72
N THR A 94 10.69 2.85 9.10
CA THR A 94 12.16 2.98 9.30
C THR A 94 12.93 3.42 8.07
N VAL A 95 12.36 3.33 6.88
CA VAL A 95 13.11 3.59 5.66
C VAL A 95 12.76 4.97 5.08
N GLY A 96 13.57 5.98 5.42
CA GLY A 96 13.66 7.22 4.63
C GLY A 96 13.60 8.54 5.41
N ARG A 97 14.29 9.55 4.87
CA ARG A 97 14.41 10.93 5.42
C ARG A 97 13.16 11.80 5.17
N ARG A 98 12.24 11.40 4.28
CA ARG A 98 11.03 12.16 3.88
C ARG A 98 9.75 11.47 4.36
N ARG A 99 9.58 11.39 5.68
CA ARG A 99 8.40 10.76 6.29
C ARG A 99 7.24 11.75 6.33
N ARG A 100 6.03 11.26 6.04
CA ARG A 100 4.79 11.95 6.40
C ARG A 100 4.14 11.13 7.50
N ARG A 101 3.92 11.74 8.66
CA ARG A 101 3.10 11.11 9.69
C ARG A 101 1.71 10.93 9.10
N LEU A 102 1.26 9.68 9.05
CA LEU A 102 -0.10 9.40 8.61
C LEU A 102 -1.09 10.01 9.63
N PRO A 103 -2.27 10.45 9.17
CA PRO A 103 -3.33 10.85 10.08
C PRO A 103 -3.61 9.70 11.06
N GLY A 104 -3.81 10.05 12.33
CA GLY A 104 -4.21 9.08 13.35
C GLY A 104 -5.56 8.46 13.00
N ALA A 105 -5.84 7.28 13.57
CA ALA A 105 -7.10 6.59 13.36
C ALA A 105 -8.30 7.48 13.69
N GLU A 106 -8.20 8.35 14.71
CA GLU A 106 -9.28 9.27 15.10
C GLU A 106 -9.68 10.22 13.97
N GLN A 107 -8.71 10.62 13.13
CA GLN A 107 -8.97 11.50 11.98
C GLN A 107 -9.53 10.76 10.76
N LEU A 108 -9.39 9.44 10.71
CA LEU A 108 -9.85 8.60 9.61
C LEU A 108 -11.19 7.92 9.90
N CYS A 109 -11.47 7.56 11.15
CA CYS A 109 -12.70 6.86 11.54
C CYS A 109 -13.98 7.61 11.17
N GLY A 110 -13.95 8.94 11.13
CA GLY A 110 -15.09 9.77 10.72
C GLY A 110 -15.26 9.93 9.20
N LEU A 111 -14.40 9.33 8.39
CA LEU A 111 -14.42 9.48 6.93
C LEU A 111 -15.06 8.25 6.27
N THR A 112 -15.85 8.50 5.23
CA THR A 112 -16.22 7.45 4.27
C THR A 112 -15.05 7.22 3.30
N PRO A 113 -14.47 6.01 3.22
CA PRO A 113 -13.39 5.72 2.27
C PRO A 113 -13.82 6.00 0.84
N LYS A 114 -12.84 6.26 -0.03
CA LYS A 114 -13.06 6.45 -1.46
C LYS A 114 -13.22 5.09 -2.17
N TRP A 115 -14.29 4.36 -1.84
CA TRP A 115 -14.57 3.00 -2.36
C TRP A 115 -14.70 2.96 -3.88
N ASP A 116 -15.22 4.02 -4.47
CA ASP A 116 -15.31 4.26 -5.91
C ASP A 116 -13.96 4.26 -6.62
N SER A 117 -12.85 4.41 -5.88
CA SER A 117 -11.49 4.35 -6.42
C SER A 117 -10.81 2.99 -6.25
N ILE A 118 -11.50 1.97 -5.72
CA ILE A 118 -10.97 0.61 -5.55
C ILE A 118 -11.86 -0.38 -6.32
N ASP A 119 -11.25 -1.09 -7.27
CA ASP A 119 -11.89 -2.22 -7.94
C ASP A 119 -11.56 -3.52 -7.22
N PHE A 120 -12.47 -3.96 -6.34
CA PHE A 120 -12.27 -5.14 -5.48
C PHE A 120 -12.04 -6.44 -6.27
N SER A 121 -12.51 -6.52 -7.52
CA SER A 121 -12.34 -7.71 -8.36
C SER A 121 -10.88 -8.03 -8.67
N LYS A 122 -9.98 -7.05 -8.55
CA LYS A 122 -8.53 -7.20 -8.78
C LYS A 122 -7.76 -7.80 -7.61
N TYR A 123 -8.39 -7.92 -6.44
CA TYR A 123 -7.71 -8.31 -5.20
C TYR A 123 -8.02 -9.76 -4.84
N LYS A 124 -7.01 -10.42 -4.29
CA LYS A 124 -6.98 -11.86 -4.11
C LYS A 124 -6.52 -12.22 -2.69
N ALA A 125 -7.34 -12.97 -1.97
CA ALA A 125 -7.09 -13.47 -0.63
C ALA A 125 -5.86 -14.37 -0.54
N HIS A 126 -5.34 -14.54 0.67
CA HIS A 126 -4.33 -15.56 0.95
C HIS A 126 -4.90 -16.96 0.84
N ASN A 127 -4.09 -17.92 0.37
CA ASN A 127 -4.52 -19.33 0.25
C ASN A 127 -5.12 -19.89 1.55
N TRP A 128 -4.50 -19.57 2.68
CA TRP A 128 -4.92 -20.08 3.99
C TRP A 128 -6.30 -19.56 4.43
N GLN A 129 -6.79 -18.46 3.85
CA GLN A 129 -8.12 -17.92 4.13
C GLN A 129 -9.24 -18.65 3.37
N CYS A 130 -8.87 -19.44 2.35
CA CYS A 130 -9.82 -20.10 1.43
C CYS A 130 -9.62 -21.62 1.41
N LEU A 131 -9.09 -22.21 2.48
CA LEU A 131 -8.90 -23.67 2.59
C LEU A 131 -10.21 -24.45 2.68
N ASP A 132 -11.31 -23.75 2.93
CA ASP A 132 -12.69 -24.23 2.88
C ASP A 132 -13.23 -24.36 1.44
N GLY A 133 -12.46 -23.95 0.43
CA GLY A 133 -12.87 -23.97 -0.98
C GLY A 133 -13.53 -22.68 -1.46
N SER A 134 -13.58 -21.63 -0.63
CA SER A 134 -14.08 -20.32 -1.03
C SER A 134 -13.26 -19.70 -2.18
N ASP A 135 -13.90 -18.86 -3.01
CA ASP A 135 -13.17 -18.08 -4.01
C ASP A 135 -12.24 -17.08 -3.33
N ARG A 136 -11.08 -16.84 -3.95
CA ARG A 136 -10.05 -15.93 -3.45
C ARG A 136 -10.25 -14.50 -3.92
N TRP A 137 -11.01 -14.26 -4.98
CA TRP A 137 -11.19 -12.92 -5.54
C TRP A 137 -12.19 -12.06 -4.76
N ASN A 138 -12.27 -10.77 -5.07
CA ASN A 138 -13.12 -9.80 -4.36
C ASN A 138 -12.72 -9.64 -2.88
N TYR A 139 -11.42 -9.61 -2.63
CA TYR A 139 -10.86 -9.60 -1.29
C TYR A 139 -10.50 -8.19 -0.79
N GLY A 140 -10.65 -7.96 0.51
CA GLY A 140 -10.20 -6.74 1.18
C GLY A 140 -9.56 -7.03 2.54
N VAL A 141 -8.58 -6.22 2.93
CA VAL A 141 -7.87 -6.40 4.20
C VAL A 141 -7.67 -5.06 4.91
N MET A 142 -7.88 -5.06 6.21
CA MET A 142 -7.64 -3.91 7.08
C MET A 142 -6.62 -4.29 8.16
N TYR A 143 -5.47 -3.61 8.16
CA TYR A 143 -4.46 -3.79 9.19
C TYR A 143 -4.75 -2.89 10.39
N THR A 144 -4.90 -3.49 11.57
CA THR A 144 -5.00 -2.74 12.84
C THR A 144 -3.70 -2.04 13.22
N SER A 145 -2.58 -2.40 12.59
CA SER A 145 -1.26 -1.79 12.79
C SER A 145 -1.03 -0.50 11.98
N PHE A 146 -2.03 -0.01 11.24
CA PHE A 146 -1.91 1.27 10.53
C PHE A 146 -1.66 2.42 11.51
N GLY A 147 -0.56 3.17 11.28
CA GLY A 147 -0.18 4.27 12.17
C GLY A 147 0.41 3.83 13.51
N CYS A 148 0.87 2.57 13.62
CA CYS A 148 1.56 2.04 14.80
C CYS A 148 2.61 3.04 15.35
N PRO A 149 2.51 3.47 16.63
CA PRO A 149 3.42 4.46 17.21
C PRO A 149 4.75 3.86 17.67
N PHE A 150 4.90 2.53 17.63
CA PHE A 150 6.09 1.83 18.10
C PHE A 150 7.25 1.96 17.11
N ASN A 151 8.44 2.29 17.62
CA ASN A 151 9.68 2.27 16.86
C ASN A 151 10.30 0.87 16.95
N CYS A 152 9.92 -0.03 16.03
CA CYS A 152 10.53 -1.36 16.00
C CYS A 152 11.94 -1.26 15.39
N SER A 153 12.98 -1.69 16.11
CA SER A 153 14.30 -1.99 15.57
C SER A 153 14.39 -3.48 15.24
N TYR A 154 14.52 -3.83 13.96
CA TYR A 154 14.79 -5.20 13.53
C TYR A 154 16.28 -5.31 13.23
N CYS A 155 16.91 -6.36 13.75
CA CYS A 155 18.34 -6.65 13.60
C CYS A 155 18.73 -6.93 12.14
#